data_AF-A0A0J1J850-F1
#
_entry.id   AF-A0A0J1J850-F1
#
_cell.length_a   1.000
_cell.length_b   1.000
_cell.length_c   1.000
_cell.angle_alpha   90.00
_cell.angle_beta   90.00
_cell.angle_gamma   90.00
#
_symmetry.space_group_name_H-M   'P 1'
#
loop_
_entity.id
_entity.type
_entity.pdbx_description
1 polymer ?
#
loop_
_entity_poly.entity_id
_entity_poly.type
_entity_poly.pdbx_seq_one_letter_code
_entity_poly.pdbx_strand_id
1 'polypeptide(L)'
;MDFDEIINNVLIFIPFGLYICMIKSNWSFLKKIVPIALTSLALEILQFIFAVGATDITDLIGNTLGGVIGCLIYMVFYKLLKDKTNKVLNILACIGTIGVIAFLGLLIIVNL
;
A
#
# COMPACT_ATOMS: atom_id res chain seq x y z
N MET A 1 21.96 3.64 6.34
CA MET A 1 20.50 3.76 6.14
C MET A 1 20.31 4.01 4.66
N ASP A 2 19.85 3.00 3.94
CA ASP A 2 19.46 3.17 2.55
C ASP A 2 18.07 3.81 2.53
N PHE A 3 18.05 5.13 2.36
CA PHE A 3 16.80 5.90 2.30
C PHE A 3 15.85 5.39 1.21
N ASP A 4 16.39 4.80 0.16
CA ASP A 4 15.64 4.20 -0.94
C ASP A 4 14.77 3.03 -0.47
N GLU A 5 15.27 2.18 0.45
CA GLU A 5 14.52 1.05 1.00
C GLU A 5 13.31 1.52 1.80
N ILE A 6 13.52 2.52 2.67
CA ILE A 6 12.45 3.12 3.47
C ILE A 6 11.40 3.75 2.56
N ILE A 7 11.81 4.48 1.52
CA ILE A 7 10.90 5.10 0.56
C ILE A 7 10.09 4.03 -0.18
N ASN A 8 10.73 2.95 -0.64
CA ASN A 8 10.06 1.86 -1.34
C ASN A 8 9.03 1.16 -0.44
N ASN A 9 9.37 0.89 0.82
CA ASN A 9 8.47 0.29 1.81
C ASN A 9 7.24 1.17 2.08
N VAL A 10 7.46 2.49 2.24
CA VAL A 10 6.38 3.48 2.33
C VAL A 10 5.49 3.44 1.08
N LEU A 11 6.07 3.46 -0.13
CA LEU A 11 5.34 3.49 -1.39
C LEU A 11 4.44 2.25 -1.58
N ILE A 12 4.92 1.06 -1.20
CA ILE A 12 4.15 -0.19 -1.31
C ILE A 12 2.91 -0.17 -0.42
N PHE A 13 3.00 0.45 0.77
CA PHE A 13 1.90 0.51 1.71
C PHE A 13 0.88 1.62 1.43
N ILE A 14 1.19 2.60 0.56
CA ILE A 14 0.23 3.65 0.18
C ILE A 14 -1.05 3.07 -0.47
N PRO A 15 -0.97 2.23 -1.53
CA PRO A 15 -2.14 1.57 -2.08
C PRO A 15 -2.89 0.74 -1.04
N PHE A 16 -2.18 0.05 -0.15
CA PHE A 16 -2.78 -0.78 0.90
C PHE A 16 -3.63 0.05 1.87
N GLY A 17 -3.11 1.16 2.40
CA GLY A 17 -3.88 2.07 3.25
C GLY A 17 -5.10 2.67 2.53
N LEU A 18 -4.95 2.97 1.24
CA LEU A 18 -6.03 3.47 0.40
C LEU A 18 -7.16 2.42 0.26
N TYR A 19 -6.83 1.14 0.05
CA TYR A 19 -7.80 0.05 0.02
C TYR A 19 -8.49 -0.19 1.36
N ILE A 20 -7.78 -0.13 2.48
CA ILE A 20 -8.38 -0.25 3.82
C ILE A 20 -9.45 0.84 4.01
N CYS A 21 -9.16 2.06 3.58
CA CYS A 21 -10.11 3.16 3.61
C CYS A 21 -11.34 2.94 2.70
N MET A 22 -11.16 2.36 1.52
CA MET A 22 -12.26 2.04 0.59
C MET A 22 -13.18 0.95 1.15
N ILE A 23 -12.61 -0.13 1.70
CA ILE A 23 -13.35 -1.29 2.21
C ILE A 23 -14.03 -0.98 3.54
N LYS A 24 -13.33 -0.29 4.44
CA LYS A 24 -13.82 0.04 5.79
C LYS A 24 -14.14 1.52 5.93
N SER A 25 -14.88 2.08 4.97
CA SER A 25 -15.24 3.51 4.96
C SER A 25 -15.82 4.00 6.30
N ASN A 26 -16.65 3.19 6.95
CA ASN A 26 -17.34 3.46 8.21
C ASN A 26 -16.45 3.42 9.47
N TRP A 27 -15.21 2.93 9.38
CA TRP A 27 -14.31 2.87 10.53
C TRP A 27 -13.66 4.24 10.82
N SER A 28 -13.44 4.53 12.10
CA SER A 28 -12.64 5.69 12.50
C SER A 28 -11.19 5.53 12.01
N PHE A 29 -10.50 6.65 11.82
CA PHE A 29 -9.12 6.67 11.30
C PHE A 29 -8.18 5.77 12.10
N LEU A 30 -8.22 5.84 13.43
CA LEU A 30 -7.38 4.99 14.29
C LEU A 30 -7.67 3.50 14.11
N LYS A 31 -8.95 3.11 13.93
CA LYS A 31 -9.31 1.70 13.67
C LYS A 31 -8.80 1.21 12.32
N LYS A 32 -8.56 2.10 11.35
CA LYS A 32 -7.96 1.79 10.06
C LYS A 32 -6.44 1.62 10.13
N ILE A 33 -5.78 2.27 11.08
CA ILE A 33 -4.32 2.14 11.29
C ILE A 33 -3.96 0.79 11.92
N VAL A 34 -4.82 0.23 12.79
CA VAL A 34 -4.58 -1.08 13.42
C VAL A 34 -4.26 -2.19 12.40
N PRO A 35 -5.10 -2.47 11.38
CA PRO A 35 -4.76 -3.50 10.40
C PRO A 35 -3.49 -3.16 9.61
N ILE A 36 -3.19 -1.89 9.37
CA ILE A 36 -1.97 -1.46 8.68
C ILE A 36 -0.73 -1.84 9.48
N ALA A 37 -0.71 -1.48 10.77
CA ALA A 37 0.40 -1.80 11.67
C ALA A 37 0.53 -3.31 11.90
N LEU A 38 -0.59 -4.05 12.01
CA LEU A 38 -0.57 -5.50 12.16
C LEU A 38 -0.04 -6.21 10.90
N THR A 39 -0.44 -5.76 9.71
CA THR A 39 0.10 -6.29 8.46
C THR A 39 1.59 -5.99 8.34
N SER A 40 2.00 -4.76 8.67
CA SER A 40 3.43 -4.39 8.69
C SER A 40 4.23 -5.31 9.63
N LEU A 41 3.75 -5.53 10.85
CA LEU A 41 4.38 -6.43 11.81
C LEU A 41 4.41 -7.88 11.32
N ALA A 42 3.34 -8.34 10.67
CA ALA A 42 3.30 -9.69 10.11
C ALA A 42 4.33 -9.86 8.98
N LEU A 43 4.56 -8.84 8.15
CA LEU A 43 5.60 -8.89 7.12
C LEU A 43 7.00 -9.02 7.74
N GLU A 44 7.31 -8.22 8.75
CA GLU A 44 8.58 -8.33 9.49
C GLU A 44 8.82 -9.73 10.07
N ILE A 45 7.78 -10.31 10.68
CA ILE A 45 7.83 -11.65 11.25
C ILE A 45 8.05 -12.70 10.14
N LEU A 46 7.39 -12.55 8.99
CA LEU A 46 7.57 -13.45 7.86
C LEU A 46 8.98 -13.32 7.27
N GLN A 47 9.50 -12.10 7.12
CA GLN A 47 10.88 -11.86 6.68
C GLN A 47 11.89 -12.54 7.62
N PHE A 48 11.65 -12.46 8.93
CA PHE A 48 12.44 -13.15 9.94
C PHE A 48 12.38 -14.68 9.78
N ILE A 49 11.18 -15.26 9.70
CA ILE A 49 10.97 -16.71 9.61
C ILE A 49 11.56 -17.30 8.34
N PHE A 50 11.35 -16.64 7.20
CA PHE A 50 11.81 -17.12 5.90
C PHE A 50 13.27 -16.74 5.58
N ALA A 51 13.94 -16.01 6.47
CA ALA A 51 15.31 -15.51 6.28
C ALA A 51 15.52 -14.80 4.93
N VAL A 52 14.48 -14.14 4.41
CA VAL A 52 14.51 -13.42 3.12
C VAL A 52 15.25 -12.08 3.24
N GLY A 53 15.38 -11.57 4.47
CA GLY A 53 16.10 -10.33 4.79
C GLY A 53 16.33 -10.18 6.29
N ALA A 54 16.95 -9.07 6.69
CA ALA A 54 17.06 -8.69 8.09
C ALA A 54 15.77 -7.98 8.54
N THR A 55 15.22 -8.37 9.68
CA THR A 55 14.11 -7.64 10.30
C THR A 55 14.60 -6.26 10.74
N ASP A 56 13.97 -5.20 10.24
CA ASP A 56 14.31 -3.82 10.59
C ASP A 56 13.05 -3.09 11.09
N ILE A 57 13.14 -2.52 12.29
CA ILE A 57 12.07 -1.72 12.87
C ILE A 57 11.75 -0.50 11.96
N THR A 58 12.73 -0.05 11.18
CA THR A 58 12.57 1.04 10.22
C THR A 58 11.55 0.68 9.13
N ASP A 59 11.51 -0.58 8.70
CA ASP A 59 10.57 -1.07 7.70
C ASP A 59 9.17 -1.18 8.28
N LEU A 60 9.05 -1.67 9.52
CA LEU A 60 7.78 -1.66 10.25
C LEU A 60 7.16 -0.25 10.31
N ILE A 61 7.99 0.75 10.63
CA ILE A 61 7.59 2.16 10.71
C ILE A 61 7.27 2.72 9.33
N GLY A 62 8.13 2.48 8.33
CA GLY A 62 7.95 2.94 6.96
C GLY A 62 6.65 2.43 6.35
N ASN A 63 6.40 1.13 6.45
CA ASN A 63 5.16 0.49 6.02
C ASN A 63 3.93 1.09 6.71
N THR A 64 4.00 1.29 8.03
CA THR A 64 2.89 1.90 8.78
C THR A 64 2.64 3.34 8.33
N LEU A 65 3.69 4.14 8.12
CA LEU A 65 3.60 5.50 7.59
C LEU A 65 3.03 5.54 6.18
N GLY A 66 3.46 4.62 5.31
CA GLY A 66 2.91 4.45 3.96
C GLY A 66 1.40 4.22 3.99
N GLY A 67 0.92 3.33 4.86
CA GLY A 67 -0.51 3.06 4.99
C GLY A 67 -1.28 4.25 5.58
N VAL A 68 -0.68 5.02 6.50
CA VAL A 68 -1.25 6.27 7.00
C VAL A 68 -1.38 7.30 5.86
N ILE A 69 -0.34 7.46 5.04
CA ILE A 69 -0.35 8.35 3.87
C ILE A 69 -1.44 7.91 2.88
N GLY A 70 -1.57 6.61 2.61
CA GLY A 70 -2.65 6.05 1.79
C GLY A 70 -4.04 6.40 2.33
N CYS A 71 -4.23 6.31 3.64
CA CYS A 71 -5.48 6.72 4.28
C CYS A 71 -5.76 8.21 4.12
N LEU A 72 -4.74 9.06 4.27
CA LEU A 72 -4.85 10.51 4.09
C LEU A 72 -5.19 10.88 2.64
N ILE A 73 -4.54 10.24 1.66
CA ILE A 73 -4.85 10.40 0.24
C ILE A 73 -6.33 10.07 0.00
N TYR A 74 -6.82 8.94 0.51
CA TYR A 74 -8.24 8.60 0.39
C TYR A 74 -9.15 9.69 0.98
N MET A 75 -8.83 10.26 2.14
CA MET A 75 -9.62 11.33 2.74
C MET A 75 -9.67 12.59 1.86
N VAL A 76 -8.56 12.94 1.21
CA VAL A 76 -8.51 14.06 0.26
C VAL A 76 -9.43 13.77 -0.93
N PHE A 77 -9.31 12.58 -1.54
CA PHE A 77 -10.21 12.18 -2.64
C PHE A 77 -11.67 12.15 -2.20
N TYR A 78 -11.96 11.65 -0.99
CA TYR A 78 -13.31 11.62 -0.42
C TYR A 78 -13.89 13.01 -0.25
N LYS A 79 -13.10 13.98 0.18
CA LYS A 79 -13.53 15.39 0.28
C LYS A 79 -13.85 16.00 -1.08
N LEU A 80 -13.11 15.63 -2.13
CA LEU A 80 -13.27 16.18 -3.48
C LEU A 80 -14.39 15.49 -4.29
N LEU A 81 -14.48 14.17 -4.20
CA LEU A 81 -15.33 13.33 -5.07
C LEU A 81 -16.52 12.71 -4.35
N LYS A 82 -16.55 12.75 -3.00
CA LYS A 82 -17.62 12.22 -2.15
C LYS A 82 -17.98 10.78 -2.52
N ASP A 83 -19.23 10.51 -2.88
CA ASP A 83 -19.73 9.17 -3.20
C ASP A 83 -19.07 8.55 -4.45
N LYS A 84 -18.48 9.39 -5.32
CA LYS A 84 -17.78 8.92 -6.52
C LYS A 84 -16.34 8.46 -6.24
N THR A 85 -15.83 8.67 -5.04
CA THR A 85 -14.43 8.39 -4.67
C THR A 85 -14.04 6.95 -4.94
N ASN A 86 -14.80 5.99 -4.41
CA ASN A 86 -14.51 4.57 -4.61
C ASN A 86 -14.55 4.17 -6.08
N LYS A 87 -15.48 4.75 -6.86
CA LYS A 87 -15.58 4.47 -8.30
C LYS A 87 -14.37 4.99 -9.06
N VAL A 88 -13.94 6.22 -8.80
CA VAL A 88 -12.77 6.82 -9.45
C VAL A 88 -11.49 6.08 -9.06
N LEU A 89 -11.29 5.81 -7.77
CA LEU A 89 -10.11 5.08 -7.29
C LEU A 89 -10.06 3.64 -7.85
N ASN A 90 -11.19 2.95 -7.96
CA ASN A 90 -11.24 1.63 -8.61
C ASN A 90 -10.89 1.70 -10.10
N ILE A 91 -11.35 2.72 -10.83
CA ILE A 91 -11.00 2.88 -12.25
C ILE A 91 -9.49 3.13 -12.40
N LEU A 92 -8.94 4.04 -11.60
CA LEU A 92 -7.50 4.31 -11.59
C LEU A 92 -6.68 3.06 -11.24
N ALA A 93 -7.11 2.31 -10.22
CA ALA A 93 -6.47 1.05 -9.84
C ALA A 93 -6.54 0.01 -10.97
N CYS A 94 -7.70 -0.17 -11.63
CA CYS A 94 -7.83 -1.08 -12.76
C CYS A 94 -6.89 -0.70 -13.92
N ILE A 95 -6.83 0.58 -14.29
CA ILE A 95 -5.94 1.07 -15.35
C ILE A 95 -4.48 0.78 -14.98
N GLY A 96 -4.09 1.08 -13.73
CA GLY A 96 -2.76 0.79 -13.22
C GLY A 96 -2.41 -0.69 -13.28
N THR A 97 -3.29 -1.56 -12.78
CA THR A 97 -3.09 -3.02 -12.78
C THR A 97 -2.96 -3.57 -14.20
N ILE A 98 -3.82 -3.15 -15.14
CA ILE A 98 -3.73 -3.56 -16.55
C ILE A 98 -2.40 -3.11 -17.15
N GLY A 99 -1.98 -1.87 -16.88
CA GLY A 99 -0.70 -1.34 -17.34
C GLY A 99 0.49 -2.14 -16.82
N VAL A 100 0.51 -2.48 -15.53
CA VAL A 100 1.56 -3.31 -14.92
C VAL A 100 1.60 -4.71 -15.52
N ILE A 101 0.44 -5.37 -15.67
CA ILE A 101 0.36 -6.71 -16.28
C ILE A 101 0.86 -6.69 -17.72
N ALA A 102 0.45 -5.69 -18.51
CA ALA A 102 0.90 -5.55 -19.90
C ALA A 102 2.42 -5.32 -19.99
N PHE A 103 2.96 -4.46 -19.13
CA PHE A 103 4.39 -4.19 -19.07
C PHE A 103 5.20 -5.42 -18.66
N LEU A 104 4.78 -6.13 -17.61
CA LEU A 104 5.42 -7.38 -17.18
C LEU A 104 5.35 -8.46 -18.27
N GLY A 105 4.20 -8.60 -18.94
CA GLY A 105 4.04 -9.52 -20.06
C GLY A 105 4.97 -9.21 -21.23
N LEU A 106 5.11 -7.92 -21.58
CA LEU A 106 6.06 -7.47 -22.61
C LEU A 106 7.51 -7.80 -22.23
N LEU A 107 7.91 -7.52 -20.98
CA LEU A 107 9.26 -7.83 -20.50
C LEU A 107 9.57 -9.32 -20.57
N ILE A 108 8.61 -10.16 -20.17
CA ILE A 108 8.78 -11.63 -20.24
C ILE A 108 8.95 -12.07 -21.70
N ILE A 109 8.15 -11.54 -22.63
CA ILE A 109 8.25 -11.90 -24.06
C ILE A 109 9.57 -11.47 -24.68
N VAL A 110 10.05 -10.26 -24.35
CA VAL A 110 11.32 -9.72 -24.89
C VAL A 110 12.54 -10.45 -24.33
N ASN A 111 12.44 -10.97 -23.10
CA ASN A 111 13.53 -11.65 -22.41
C ASN A 111 13.38 -13.19 -22.44
N LEU A 112 12.49 -13.71 -23.29
CA LEU A 112 12.36 -15.14 -23.61
C LEU A 112 13.27 -15.48 -24.80
#